data_AF-A0A5C3P246-F1
#
_entry.id   AF-A0A5C3P246-F1
#
_cell.length_a   1.000
_cell.length_b   1.000
_cell.length_c   1.000
_cell.angle_alpha   90.00
_cell.angle_beta   90.00
_cell.angle_gamma   90.00
#
_symmetry.space_group_name_H-M   'P 1'
#
loop_
_entity.id
_entity.type
_entity.pdbx_description
1 polymer ?
#
loop_
_entity_poly.entity_id
_entity_poly.type
_entity_poly.pdbx_seq_one_letter_code
_entity_poly.pdbx_strand_id
1 'polypeptide(L)' 'ADALKDQGNKAFQAKDYDKAIELFSQALELDPQNFVLWSNRSAAKAGKRDWAGAL' A
#
# COMPACT_ATOMS: atom_id res chain seq x y z
N ALA A 1 -12.92 -0.11 -5.20
CA ALA A 1 -11.48 0.20 -5.07
C ALA A 1 -11.20 1.34 -4.08
N ASP A 2 -11.98 2.43 -4.07
CA ASP A 2 -11.67 3.63 -3.27
C ASP A 2 -11.59 3.42 -1.75
N ALA A 3 -12.49 2.64 -1.16
CA ALA A 3 -12.43 2.35 0.28
C ALA A 3 -11.14 1.60 0.68
N LEU A 4 -10.70 0.64 -0.15
CA LEU A 4 -9.45 -0.11 0.07
C LEU A 4 -8.21 0.77 -0.13
N LYS A 5 -8.25 1.68 -1.12
CA LYS A 5 -7.21 2.71 -1.31
C LYS A 5 -7.06 3.57 -0.05
N ASP A 6 -8.16 4.08 0.49
CA ASP A 6 -8.14 4.94 1.68
C ASP A 6 -7.68 4.19 2.93
N GLN A 7 -8.10 2.93 3.10
CA GLN A 7 -7.60 2.06 4.16
C GLN A 7 -6.10 1.78 3.99
N GLY A 8 -5.63 1.51 2.77
CA GLY A 8 -4.21 1.31 2.47
C GLY A 8 -3.38 2.54 2.77
N ASN A 9 -3.90 3.74 2.45
CA ASN A 9 -3.26 5.01 2.79
C ASN A 9 -3.19 5.24 4.31
N LYS A 10 -4.22 4.85 5.07
CA LYS A 10 -4.19 4.90 6.54
C LYS A 10 -3.16 3.94 7.12
N ALA A 11 -3.10 2.71 6.63
CA ALA A 11 -2.10 1.73 7.04
C ALA A 11 -0.67 2.22 6.73
N PHE A 12 -0.46 2.80 5.54
CA PHE A 12 0.82 3.39 5.13
C PHE A 12 1.25 4.53 6.07
N GLN A 13 0.32 5.42 6.45
CA GLN A 13 0.59 6.48 7.43
C GLN A 13 0.88 5.94 8.84
N ALA A 14 0.25 4.85 9.22
CA ALA A 14 0.53 4.14 10.46
C ALA A 14 1.86 3.37 10.43
N LYS A 15 2.61 3.43 9.32
CA LYS A 15 3.85 2.66 9.06
C LYS A 15 3.63 1.14 9.07
N ASP A 16 2.38 0.72 8.98
CA ASP A 16 1.99 -0.67 8.77
C ASP A 16 2.03 -0.97 7.26
N TYR A 17 3.26 -1.07 6.76
CA TYR A 17 3.50 -1.25 5.33
C TYR A 17 3.00 -2.58 4.80
N ASP A 18 3.02 -3.63 5.62
CA ASP A 18 2.50 -4.94 5.24
C ASP A 18 1.00 -4.89 4.96
N LYS A 19 0.23 -4.31 5.89
CA LYS A 19 -1.20 -4.12 5.70
C LYS A 19 -1.52 -3.18 4.55
N ALA A 20 -0.72 -2.12 4.36
CA ALA A 20 -0.87 -1.22 3.22
C ALA A 20 -0.69 -1.95 1.88
N ILE A 21 0.34 -2.80 1.76
CA ILE A 21 0.60 -3.59 0.55
C ILE A 21 -0.57 -4.54 0.26
N GLU A 22 -1.11 -5.20 1.28
CA GLU A 22 -2.25 -6.10 1.14
C GLU A 22 -3.50 -5.35 0.65
N LEU A 23 -3.84 -4.24 1.29
CA LEU A 23 -5.00 -3.41 0.94
C LEU A 23 -4.89 -2.82 -0.48
N PHE A 24 -3.71 -2.36 -0.90
CA PHE A 24 -3.51 -1.91 -2.28
C PHE A 24 -3.57 -3.07 -3.27
N SER A 25 -3.15 -4.27 -2.89
CA SER A 25 -3.26 -5.46 -3.76
C SER A 25 -4.71 -5.86 -3.96
N GLN A 26 -5.53 -5.87 -2.90
CA GLN A 26 -6.98 -6.10 -3.01
C GLN A 26 -7.67 -4.99 -3.82
N ALA A 27 -7.24 -3.73 -3.66
CA ALA A 27 -7.77 -2.63 -4.45
C ALA A 27 -7.46 -2.80 -5.96
N LEU A 28 -6.27 -3.32 -6.29
CA LEU A 28 -5.84 -3.63 -7.66
C LEU A 28 -6.59 -4.81 -8.27
N GLU A 29 -7.07 -5.77 -7.47
CA GLU A 29 -7.96 -6.83 -7.97
C GLU A 29 -9.31 -6.28 -8.42
N LEU A 30 -9.78 -5.20 -7.79
CA LEU A 30 -11.03 -4.53 -8.18
C LEU A 30 -10.85 -3.52 -9.31
N ASP A 31 -9.70 -2.84 -9.37
CA ASP A 31 -9.38 -1.84 -10.38
C ASP A 31 -7.90 -1.93 -10.80
N PRO A 32 -7.56 -2.90 -11.68
CA PRO A 32 -6.18 -3.16 -12.07
C PRO A 32 -5.59 -2.06 -12.97
N GLN A 33 -6.43 -1.22 -13.57
CA GLN A 33 -6.01 -0.10 -14.43
C GLN A 33 -5.64 1.16 -13.64
N ASN A 34 -5.86 1.16 -12.32
CA ASN A 34 -5.56 2.29 -11.47
C ASN A 34 -4.06 2.39 -11.17
N PHE A 35 -3.37 3.23 -11.93
CA PHE A 35 -1.94 3.50 -11.74
C PHE A 35 -1.60 4.06 -10.35
N VAL A 36 -2.54 4.74 -9.69
CA VAL A 36 -2.33 5.29 -8.34
C VAL A 36 -2.14 4.16 -7.32
N LEU A 37 -2.90 3.06 -7.44
CA LEU A 37 -2.77 1.90 -6.56
C LEU A 37 -1.41 1.20 -6.72
N TRP A 38 -0.92 1.10 -7.96
CA TRP A 38 0.43 0.58 -8.23
C TRP A 38 1.53 1.45 -7.62
N SER A 39 1.38 2.77 -7.71
CA SER A 39 2.29 3.74 -7.09
C SER A 39 2.28 3.60 -5.56
N ASN A 40 1.10 3.60 -4.95
CA ASN A 40 0.96 3.49 -3.49
C ASN A 40 1.48 2.16 -2.95
N ARG A 41 1.23 1.05 -3.66
CA ARG A 41 1.80 -0.26 -3.31
C ARG A 41 3.32 -0.27 -3.39
N SER A 42 3.90 0.41 -4.39
CA SER A 42 5.35 0.53 -4.54
C SER A 42 5.96 1.36 -3.41
N ALA A 43 5.33 2.49 -3.06
CA ALA A 43 5.73 3.29 -1.90
C ALA A 43 5.67 2.47 -0.60
N ALA A 44 4.62 1.67 -0.40
CA ALA A 44 4.50 0.80 0.78
C ALA A 44 5.63 -0.26 0.84
N LYS A 45 5.99 -0.88 -0.30
CA LYS A 45 7.13 -1.81 -0.37
C LYS A 45 8.47 -1.14 -0.09
N ALA A 46 8.67 0.08 -0.59
CA ALA A 46 9.89 0.85 -0.32
C ALA A 46 9.99 1.18 1.17
N GLY A 47 8.91 1.70 1.76
CA GLY A 47 8.81 1.92 3.21
C GLY A 47 9.14 0.66 3.99
N LYS A 48 8.50 -0.48 3.70
CA LYS A 48 8.80 -1.75 4.39
C LYS A 48 10.31 -2.09 4.39
N ARG A 49 10.99 -1.90 3.26
CA ARG A 49 12.43 -2.17 3.14
C ARG A 49 13.28 -1.22 3.98
N ASP A 50 12.94 0.06 4.00
CA ASP A 50 13.65 1.06 4.80
C ASP A 50 13.50 0.79 6.30
N TRP A 51 12.31 0.34 6.73
CA TRP A 51 12.06 -0.05 8.13
C TRP A 51 12.76 -1.34 8.52
N ALA A 52 12.84 -2.31 7.61
CA ALA A 52 13.60 -3.54 7.86
C ALA A 52 15.11 -3.29 7.97
N GLY A 53 15.64 -2.25 7.33
CA GLY A 53 17.04 -1.85 7.45
C GLY A 53 17.35 -0.94 8.64
N ALA A 54 16.31 -0.38 9.29
CA ALA A 54 16.45 0.55 10.42
C ALA A 54 16.43 -0.14 11.80
N LEU A 55 16.29 -1.47 11.85
CA LEU A 55 16.32 -2.30 13.07
C LEU A 55 17.67 -3.02 13.20
#